data_AF-A0A952C0I4-F1
#
_entry.id   AF-A0A952C0I4-F1
#
_cell.length_a   1.000
_cell.length_b   1.000
_cell.length_c   1.000
_cell.angle_alpha   90.00
_cell.angle_beta   90.00
_cell.angle_gamma   90.00
#
_symmetry.space_group_name_H-M   'P 1'
#
loop_
_entity.id
_entity.type
_entity.pdbx_description
1 polymer ?
#
loop_
_entity_poly.entity_id
_entity_poly.type
_entity_poly.pdbx_seq_one_letter_code
_entity_poly.pdbx_strand_id
1 'polypeptide(L)'
;IAYIRSLGAGAPQDAPAEQPATEIPATDVPPTEQPAAQPTAAPDAGSSTSYDPALIAEGESQFILCAACHGMDGHGVPNLGKDLVNSEFVAGLTDQELLDFIKVGRPIWDPANTTGVDMPAKGGNPAMTDDQILAVIAYIRSLGAGAPQDAPADQPATEIPATDVPPTEVPATDVPPTEQPAAQPTAAPDAGSSTSYDPALVAEGESQFILCAACHGMDGHGVPNLGKDLVNSEFVAGLTDQELLDFIKVGRPIWDPANTTGVDMPAKGGNPAMTDDQILAVIAYIRTLSAGQ
;
A
#
# COMPACT_ATOMS: atom_id res chain seq x y z
N ILE A 1 -53.56 35.02 -21.23
CA ILE A 1 -52.61 36.08 -21.65
C ILE A 1 -51.68 35.47 -22.69
N ALA A 2 -51.56 36.15 -23.83
CA ALA A 2 -50.68 36.01 -25.01
C ALA A 2 -49.19 35.64 -24.68
N TYR A 3 -48.23 35.32 -25.56
CA TYR A 3 -48.06 34.93 -26.98
C TYR A 3 -46.50 34.93 -27.19
N ILE A 4 -45.91 33.80 -27.64
CA ILE A 4 -44.90 33.63 -28.73
C ILE A 4 -43.43 34.19 -28.68
N ARG A 5 -42.53 33.33 -29.22
CA ARG A 5 -41.20 33.51 -29.91
C ARG A 5 -39.98 34.01 -29.14
N SER A 6 -38.91 33.21 -29.18
CA SER A 6 -37.79 33.45 -30.11
C SER A 6 -37.04 32.15 -30.47
N LEU A 7 -36.61 32.08 -31.73
CA LEU A 7 -35.78 31.03 -32.35
C LEU A 7 -34.37 31.60 -32.54
N GLY A 8 -33.36 30.73 -32.54
CA GLY A 8 -31.97 31.08 -32.86
C GLY A 8 -31.68 31.28 -34.35
N ALA A 9 -30.50 31.85 -34.63
CA ALA A 9 -29.65 31.61 -35.80
C ALA A 9 -28.39 32.50 -35.68
N GLY A 10 -27.20 31.95 -35.93
CA GLY A 10 -25.97 32.74 -36.02
C GLY A 10 -24.81 31.92 -36.60
N ALA A 11 -24.55 32.10 -37.88
CA ALA A 11 -23.30 31.82 -38.61
C ALA A 11 -23.38 32.53 -39.98
N PRO A 12 -22.28 32.73 -40.73
CA PRO A 12 -20.84 32.79 -40.38
C PRO A 12 -20.13 34.04 -40.97
N GLN A 13 -18.83 34.22 -40.73
CA GLN A 13 -17.76 34.44 -41.74
C GLN A 13 -16.57 35.29 -41.25
N ASP A 14 -15.42 34.89 -41.80
CA ASP A 14 -14.14 35.60 -42.02
C ASP A 14 -13.02 35.51 -40.98
N ALA A 15 -12.01 34.74 -41.39
CA ALA A 15 -10.65 34.64 -40.84
C ALA A 15 -9.87 35.95 -41.01
N PRO A 16 -8.97 36.32 -40.10
CA PRO A 16 -8.05 37.42 -40.34
C PRO A 16 -6.78 36.94 -41.04
N ALA A 17 -6.37 37.76 -42.01
CA ALA A 17 -5.26 37.60 -42.91
C ALA A 17 -3.88 37.71 -42.23
N GLU A 18 -2.93 37.02 -42.84
CA GLU A 18 -1.48 37.11 -42.71
C GLU A 18 -1.00 38.56 -42.90
N GLN A 19 -0.16 39.06 -41.98
CA GLN A 19 0.67 40.26 -42.20
C GLN A 19 2.11 40.00 -41.73
N PRO A 20 3.11 40.60 -42.42
CA PRO A 20 4.45 40.04 -42.53
C PRO A 20 5.39 40.44 -41.39
N ALA A 21 6.41 39.60 -41.21
CA ALA A 21 7.53 39.75 -40.29
C ALA A 21 8.25 41.08 -40.48
N THR A 22 8.47 41.78 -39.35
CA THR A 22 9.42 42.89 -39.22
C THR A 22 10.62 42.40 -38.43
N GLU A 23 11.79 42.44 -39.05
CA GLU A 23 13.10 42.14 -38.45
C GLU A 23 13.39 43.10 -37.30
N ILE A 24 13.88 42.55 -36.19
CA ILE A 24 14.57 43.29 -35.13
C ILE A 24 15.98 42.69 -35.01
N PRO A 25 17.05 43.50 -35.05
CA PRO A 25 18.43 43.01 -35.18
C PRO A 25 18.96 42.40 -33.88
N ALA A 26 19.75 41.33 -34.04
CA ALA A 26 20.53 40.70 -32.98
C ALA A 26 21.54 41.68 -32.38
N THR A 27 21.53 41.79 -31.06
CA THR A 27 22.62 42.42 -30.29
C THR A 27 23.46 41.31 -29.68
N ASP A 28 24.75 41.35 -30.00
CA ASP A 28 25.79 40.45 -29.50
C ASP A 28 25.89 40.46 -27.98
N VAL A 29 25.64 39.31 -27.36
CA VAL A 29 26.02 39.03 -25.97
C VAL A 29 27.13 37.98 -26.00
N PRO A 30 28.34 38.27 -25.51
CA PRO A 30 29.43 37.30 -25.49
C PRO A 30 29.15 36.20 -24.44
N PRO A 31 29.50 34.93 -24.72
CA PRO A 31 29.26 33.85 -23.78
C PRO A 31 30.23 33.96 -22.60
N THR A 32 29.69 33.94 -21.39
CA THR A 32 30.47 33.70 -20.17
C THR A 32 30.73 32.20 -20.08
N GLU A 33 32.00 31.81 -20.10
CA GLU A 33 32.45 30.43 -19.92
C GLU A 33 32.00 29.89 -18.56
N GLN A 34 31.05 28.95 -18.57
CA GLN A 34 30.78 28.07 -17.45
C GLN A 34 31.58 26.77 -17.67
N PRO A 35 32.40 26.31 -16.71
CA PRO A 35 33.21 25.11 -16.88
C PRO A 35 32.35 23.88 -17.19
N ALA A 36 32.74 23.14 -18.23
CA ALA A 36 32.13 21.91 -18.65
C ALA A 36 32.15 20.86 -17.53
N ALA A 37 30.98 20.51 -17.00
CA ALA A 37 30.79 19.23 -16.34
C ALA A 37 30.81 18.16 -17.44
N GLN A 38 31.77 17.25 -17.34
CA GLN A 38 31.93 16.15 -18.27
C GLN A 38 30.70 15.23 -18.23
N PRO A 39 30.22 14.71 -19.37
CA PRO A 39 29.19 13.69 -19.39
C PRO A 39 29.80 12.37 -18.94
N THR A 40 29.48 11.91 -17.73
CA THR A 40 29.73 10.51 -17.35
C THR A 40 28.70 9.64 -18.05
N ALA A 41 29.20 8.81 -18.95
CA ALA A 41 28.45 7.91 -19.80
C ALA A 41 27.68 6.85 -18.98
N ALA A 42 26.41 6.63 -19.35
CA ALA A 42 25.77 5.32 -19.31
C ALA A 42 26.55 4.34 -20.22
N PRO A 43 26.63 3.03 -19.95
CA PRO A 43 25.45 2.14 -19.88
C PRO A 43 25.53 1.11 -18.72
N ASP A 44 24.46 0.41 -18.33
CA ASP A 44 24.05 -0.83 -18.99
C ASP A 44 22.56 -1.17 -18.81
N ALA A 45 21.94 -1.53 -19.93
CA ALA A 45 20.78 -2.40 -19.92
C ALA A 45 21.27 -3.80 -19.54
N GLY A 46 20.80 -4.34 -18.42
CA GLY A 46 21.04 -5.74 -18.05
C GLY A 46 22.39 -6.05 -17.40
N SER A 47 23.00 -5.13 -16.64
CA SER A 47 24.20 -5.48 -15.87
C SER A 47 23.84 -6.38 -14.69
N SER A 48 24.22 -7.65 -14.78
CA SER A 48 24.25 -8.61 -13.67
C SER A 48 25.37 -8.27 -12.66
N THR A 49 25.45 -7.01 -12.25
CA THR A 49 26.30 -6.60 -11.13
C THR A 49 25.47 -6.83 -9.88
N SER A 50 25.88 -7.79 -9.06
CA SER A 50 25.22 -8.02 -7.76
C SER A 50 25.23 -6.72 -6.96
N TYR A 51 24.06 -6.27 -6.52
CA TYR A 51 23.92 -5.11 -5.66
C TYR A 51 24.66 -5.31 -4.32
N ASP A 52 25.05 -4.21 -3.68
CA ASP A 52 25.58 -4.24 -2.32
C ASP A 52 24.54 -4.90 -1.37
N PRO A 53 24.91 -5.95 -0.61
CA PRO A 53 24.01 -6.57 0.37
C PRO A 53 23.39 -5.58 1.35
N ALA A 54 24.10 -4.52 1.75
CA ALA A 54 23.54 -3.49 2.64
C ALA A 54 22.43 -2.68 1.94
N LEU A 55 22.58 -2.43 0.64
CA LEU A 55 21.56 -1.75 -0.17
C LEU A 55 20.33 -2.64 -0.38
N ILE A 56 20.53 -3.94 -0.58
CA ILE A 56 19.44 -4.93 -0.65
C ILE A 56 18.68 -4.97 0.67
N ALA A 57 19.37 -4.99 1.81
CA ALA A 57 18.74 -5.02 3.13
C ALA A 57 17.96 -3.73 3.45
N GLU A 58 18.49 -2.56 3.08
CA GLU A 58 17.73 -1.31 3.14
C GLU A 58 16.49 -1.41 2.25
N GLY A 59 16.65 -1.89 1.02
CA GLY A 59 15.56 -2.08 0.06
C GLY A 59 14.46 -3.00 0.58
N GLU A 60 14.82 -4.10 1.22
CA GLU A 60 13.88 -5.04 1.85
C GLU A 60 13.04 -4.35 2.92
N SER A 61 13.66 -3.53 3.78
CA SER A 61 12.95 -2.81 4.85
C SER A 61 11.92 -1.81 4.29
N GLN A 62 12.23 -1.20 3.15
CA GLN A 62 11.35 -0.25 2.48
C GLN A 62 10.29 -0.95 1.60
N PHE A 63 10.60 -2.17 1.11
CA PHE A 63 9.73 -2.94 0.23
C PHE A 63 8.45 -3.40 0.92
N ILE A 64 8.37 -3.40 2.26
CA ILE A 64 7.16 -3.77 3.03
C ILE A 64 5.92 -3.03 2.51
N LEU A 65 6.05 -1.76 2.15
CA LEU A 65 4.96 -0.99 1.58
C LEU A 65 4.53 -1.48 0.20
N CYS A 66 5.48 -1.87 -0.64
CA CYS A 66 5.24 -2.43 -1.96
C CYS A 66 4.66 -3.85 -1.89
N ALA A 67 5.09 -4.61 -0.87
CA ALA A 67 4.70 -5.99 -0.64
C ALA A 67 3.21 -6.16 -0.34
N ALA A 68 2.53 -5.12 0.16
CA ALA A 68 1.08 -5.12 0.36
C ALA A 68 0.32 -5.53 -0.91
N CYS A 69 0.83 -5.07 -2.06
CA CYS A 69 0.25 -5.36 -3.38
C CYS A 69 1.07 -6.39 -4.16
N HIS A 70 2.40 -6.30 -4.09
CA HIS A 70 3.31 -7.12 -4.87
C HIS A 70 3.75 -8.42 -4.18
N GLY A 71 3.24 -8.70 -2.98
CA GLY A 71 3.65 -9.86 -2.18
C GLY A 71 5.03 -9.66 -1.53
N MET A 72 5.27 -10.30 -0.38
CA MET A 72 6.56 -10.24 0.33
C MET A 72 7.70 -10.84 -0.49
N ASP A 73 7.39 -11.82 -1.33
CA ASP A 73 8.29 -12.48 -2.27
C ASP A 73 8.34 -11.79 -3.64
N GLY A 74 7.60 -10.69 -3.84
CA GLY A 74 7.54 -9.96 -5.09
C GLY A 74 6.77 -10.66 -6.22
N HIS A 75 6.12 -11.80 -5.98
CA HIS A 75 5.39 -12.55 -7.03
C HIS A 75 4.00 -12.01 -7.36
N GLY A 76 3.58 -10.95 -6.69
CA GLY A 76 2.29 -10.31 -6.87
C GLY A 76 1.18 -10.93 -6.03
N VAL A 77 0.16 -10.13 -5.75
CA VAL A 77 -1.10 -10.60 -5.16
C VAL A 77 -2.16 -10.64 -6.27
N PRO A 78 -2.88 -11.76 -6.47
CA PRO A 78 -3.89 -11.87 -7.54
C PRO A 78 -4.90 -10.72 -7.54
N ASN A 79 -5.12 -10.11 -8.72
CA ASN A 79 -5.99 -8.95 -8.93
C ASN A 79 -5.60 -7.66 -8.18
N LEU A 80 -4.38 -7.58 -7.64
CA LEU A 80 -3.87 -6.40 -6.95
C LEU A 80 -2.53 -5.95 -7.56
N GLY A 81 -1.40 -6.50 -7.10
CA GLY A 81 -0.08 -6.20 -7.67
C GLY A 81 0.42 -7.26 -8.64
N LYS A 82 1.26 -6.83 -9.59
CA LYS A 82 1.90 -7.70 -10.58
C LYS A 82 3.11 -8.44 -9.99
N ASP A 83 3.46 -9.58 -10.57
CA ASP A 83 4.77 -10.21 -10.35
C ASP A 83 5.88 -9.22 -10.76
N LEU A 84 6.83 -8.99 -9.86
CA LEU A 84 8.02 -8.16 -10.06
C LEU A 84 9.27 -8.98 -10.36
N VAL A 85 9.29 -10.24 -9.91
CA VAL A 85 10.42 -11.18 -10.02
C VAL A 85 10.52 -11.74 -11.44
N ASN A 86 9.41 -12.23 -11.98
CA ASN A 86 9.33 -12.80 -13.34
C ASN A 86 8.72 -11.81 -14.34
N SER A 87 9.11 -10.54 -14.24
CA SER A 87 8.50 -9.45 -14.99
C SER A 87 9.39 -8.98 -16.13
N GLU A 88 8.94 -9.13 -17.38
CA GLU A 88 9.61 -8.54 -18.55
C GLU A 88 9.71 -7.01 -18.43
N PHE A 89 8.73 -6.38 -17.78
CA PHE A 89 8.74 -4.94 -17.54
C PHE A 89 9.89 -4.54 -16.60
N VAL A 90 10.05 -5.22 -15.46
CA VAL A 90 11.14 -4.95 -14.51
C VAL A 90 12.50 -5.32 -15.10
N ALA A 91 12.57 -6.45 -15.81
CA ALA A 91 13.81 -6.91 -16.44
C ALA A 91 14.24 -6.02 -17.61
N GLY A 92 13.29 -5.45 -18.36
CA GLY A 92 13.55 -4.64 -19.55
C GLY A 92 13.91 -3.19 -19.27
N LEU A 93 13.61 -2.66 -18.08
CA LEU A 93 13.97 -1.30 -17.68
C LEU A 93 15.32 -1.27 -16.98
N THR A 94 16.05 -0.16 -17.14
CA THR A 94 17.20 0.21 -16.29
C THR A 94 16.73 0.64 -14.89
N ASP A 95 17.64 0.70 -13.93
CA ASP A 95 17.31 1.15 -12.56
C ASP A 95 16.78 2.58 -12.54
N GLN A 96 17.32 3.45 -13.38
CA GLN A 96 16.84 4.83 -13.49
C GLN A 96 15.43 4.90 -14.08
N GLU A 97 15.14 4.12 -15.11
CA GLU A 97 13.79 4.08 -15.70
C GLU A 97 12.77 3.49 -14.72
N LEU A 98 13.16 2.48 -13.94
CA LEU A 98 12.29 1.90 -12.92
C LEU A 98 12.09 2.86 -11.74
N LEU A 99 13.11 3.62 -11.35
CA LEU A 99 13.01 4.71 -10.36
C LEU A 99 12.02 5.77 -10.84
N ASP A 100 12.16 6.26 -12.08
CA ASP A 100 11.27 7.27 -12.64
C ASP A 100 9.83 6.76 -12.74
N PHE A 101 9.66 5.48 -13.08
CA PHE A 101 8.35 4.83 -13.06
C PHE A 101 7.76 4.77 -11.65
N ILE A 102 8.51 4.30 -10.64
CA ILE A 102 8.02 4.17 -9.26
C ILE A 102 7.68 5.55 -8.67
N LYS A 103 8.44 6.60 -9.01
CA LYS A 103 8.20 7.97 -8.52
C LYS A 103 6.83 8.52 -8.92
N VAL A 104 6.29 8.10 -10.06
CA VAL A 104 4.99 8.55 -10.57
C VAL A 104 3.91 7.49 -10.37
N GLY A 105 4.28 6.21 -10.39
CA GLY A 105 3.35 5.10 -10.37
C GLY A 105 2.66 4.88 -11.72
N ARG A 106 1.57 4.12 -11.72
CA ARG A 106 0.70 3.93 -12.88
C ARG A 106 -0.76 4.06 -12.48
N PRO A 107 -1.43 5.15 -12.87
CA PRO A 107 -2.79 5.37 -12.41
C PRO A 107 -3.81 4.45 -13.09
N ILE A 108 -5.01 4.35 -12.52
CA ILE A 108 -6.10 3.50 -13.05
C ILE A 108 -6.53 3.88 -14.49
N TRP A 109 -6.39 5.14 -14.88
CA TRP A 109 -6.76 5.62 -16.22
C TRP A 109 -5.63 5.49 -17.25
N ASP A 110 -4.44 5.05 -16.85
CA ASP A 110 -3.34 4.82 -17.78
C ASP A 110 -3.73 3.65 -18.71
N PRO A 111 -3.67 3.80 -20.05
CA PRO A 111 -4.03 2.73 -20.97
C PRO A 111 -3.14 1.49 -20.86
N ALA A 112 -1.94 1.61 -20.29
CA ALA A 112 -1.04 0.50 -19.99
C ALA A 112 -1.29 -0.13 -18.60
N ASN A 113 -2.28 0.35 -17.84
CA ASN A 113 -2.72 -0.29 -16.62
C ASN A 113 -3.56 -1.53 -16.98
N THR A 114 -3.04 -2.71 -16.64
CA THR A 114 -3.70 -4.00 -16.93
C THR A 114 -4.28 -4.66 -15.70
N THR A 115 -4.09 -4.10 -14.50
CA THR A 115 -4.70 -4.61 -13.26
C THR A 115 -6.05 -3.95 -13.00
N GLY A 116 -6.28 -2.75 -13.53
CA GLY A 116 -7.43 -1.92 -13.14
C GLY A 116 -7.29 -1.37 -11.72
N VAL A 117 -6.10 -1.47 -11.13
CA VAL A 117 -5.77 -0.97 -9.79
C VAL A 117 -4.68 0.08 -9.92
N ASP A 118 -4.82 1.18 -9.20
CA ASP A 118 -3.82 2.24 -9.14
C ASP A 118 -2.51 1.72 -8.51
N MET A 119 -1.38 1.88 -9.20
CA MET A 119 -0.08 1.79 -8.56
C MET A 119 0.31 3.21 -8.14
N PRO A 120 0.17 3.58 -6.86
CA PRO A 120 0.40 4.95 -6.42
C PRO A 120 1.87 5.33 -6.55
N ALA A 121 2.12 6.63 -6.75
CA ALA A 121 3.46 7.21 -6.70
C ALA A 121 4.18 6.77 -5.42
N LYS A 122 5.41 6.27 -5.57
CA LYS A 122 6.29 5.80 -4.49
C LYS A 122 5.63 4.76 -3.57
N GLY A 123 4.75 3.92 -4.12
CA GLY A 123 4.03 2.91 -3.34
C GLY A 123 3.05 3.50 -2.31
N GLY A 124 2.67 4.77 -2.45
CA GLY A 124 1.80 5.47 -1.51
C GLY A 124 2.54 6.24 -0.41
N ASN A 125 3.88 6.20 -0.38
CA ASN A 125 4.68 6.98 0.56
C ASN A 125 5.33 8.20 -0.12
N PRO A 126 4.73 9.40 -0.02
CA PRO A 126 5.29 10.61 -0.64
C PRO A 126 6.67 11.00 -0.08
N ALA A 127 6.99 10.58 1.15
CA ALA A 127 8.24 10.89 1.83
C ALA A 127 9.43 10.02 1.38
N MET A 128 9.18 8.96 0.60
CA MET A 128 10.24 8.08 0.10
C MET A 128 11.21 8.84 -0.81
N THR A 129 12.51 8.75 -0.53
CA THR A 129 13.57 9.41 -1.30
C THR A 129 13.98 8.59 -2.51
N ASP A 130 14.65 9.22 -3.48
CA ASP A 130 15.14 8.53 -4.67
C ASP A 130 16.14 7.41 -4.30
N ASP A 131 16.99 7.62 -3.29
CA ASP A 131 17.93 6.62 -2.77
C ASP A 131 17.20 5.41 -2.16
N GLN A 132 16.11 5.64 -1.42
CA GLN A 132 15.29 4.56 -0.87
C GLN A 132 14.59 3.76 -1.97
N ILE A 133 14.12 4.43 -3.03
CA ILE A 133 13.51 3.72 -4.17
C ILE A 133 14.58 2.91 -4.93
N LEU A 134 15.80 3.44 -5.10
CA LEU A 134 16.91 2.67 -5.67
C LEU A 134 17.28 1.46 -4.82
N ALA A 135 17.24 1.57 -3.49
CA ALA A 135 17.40 0.43 -2.59
C ALA A 135 16.31 -0.63 -2.82
N VAL A 136 15.04 -0.22 -2.94
CA VAL A 136 13.93 -1.12 -3.27
C VAL A 136 14.13 -1.81 -4.63
N ILE A 137 14.62 -1.09 -5.64
CA ILE A 137 14.91 -1.66 -6.96
C ILE A 137 16.02 -2.73 -6.87
N ALA A 138 17.08 -2.45 -6.11
CA ALA A 138 18.13 -3.42 -5.84
C ALA A 138 17.58 -4.69 -5.17
N TYR A 139 16.69 -4.54 -4.19
CA TYR A 139 16.00 -5.67 -3.54
C TYR A 139 15.13 -6.46 -4.53
N ILE A 140 14.26 -5.80 -5.31
CA ILE A 140 13.38 -6.45 -6.30
C ILE A 140 14.20 -7.30 -7.28
N ARG A 141 15.31 -6.77 -7.78
CA ARG A 141 16.18 -7.51 -8.70
C ARG A 141 16.93 -8.65 -8.03
N SER A 142 17.25 -8.52 -6.74
CA SER A 142 17.85 -9.61 -5.97
C SER A 142 16.92 -10.83 -5.86
N LEU A 143 15.60 -10.60 -5.80
CA LEU A 143 14.60 -11.68 -5.79
C LEU A 143 14.60 -12.49 -7.10
N GLY A 144 14.70 -11.81 -8.25
CA GLY A 144 14.73 -12.45 -9.58
C GLY A 144 16.05 -13.13 -9.93
N ALA A 145 17.15 -12.70 -9.31
CA ALA A 145 18.47 -13.30 -9.51
C ALA A 145 18.66 -14.62 -8.72
N GLY A 146 17.66 -15.05 -7.95
CA GLY A 146 17.80 -16.14 -7.00
C GLY A 146 18.68 -15.72 -5.84
N ALA A 147 18.17 -14.83 -4.98
CA ALA A 147 18.73 -14.65 -3.65
C ALA A 147 18.74 -16.02 -2.94
N PRO A 148 19.82 -16.38 -2.20
CA PRO A 148 19.80 -17.57 -1.37
C PRO A 148 18.69 -17.41 -0.33
N GLN A 149 17.57 -18.09 -0.56
CA GLN A 149 16.71 -18.48 0.53
C GLN A 149 17.55 -19.37 1.45
N ASP A 150 17.57 -19.03 2.72
CA ASP A 150 18.28 -19.72 3.81
C ASP A 150 19.81 -19.50 3.89
N ALA A 151 20.21 -18.34 4.38
CA ALA A 151 21.32 -18.29 5.33
C ALA A 151 20.72 -18.34 6.75
N PRO A 152 20.83 -19.47 7.49
CA PRO A 152 20.36 -19.50 8.86
C PRO A 152 21.18 -18.51 9.68
N ALA A 153 20.50 -17.55 10.30
CA ALA A 153 21.06 -16.77 11.38
C ALA A 153 21.46 -17.75 12.49
N ASP A 154 22.77 -17.93 12.65
CA ASP A 154 23.39 -18.63 13.75
C ASP A 154 23.09 -17.85 15.05
N GLN A 155 21.95 -18.15 15.65
CA GLN A 155 21.61 -17.84 17.02
C GLN A 155 21.75 -19.16 17.79
N PRO A 156 22.64 -19.27 18.79
CA PRO A 156 22.71 -20.47 19.60
C PRO A 156 21.41 -20.61 20.39
N ALA A 157 20.56 -21.56 19.98
CA ALA A 157 19.44 -22.01 20.76
C ALA A 157 19.96 -22.54 22.10
N THR A 158 19.68 -21.79 23.17
CA THR A 158 19.88 -22.29 24.53
C THR A 158 18.83 -23.38 24.74
N GLU A 159 19.28 -24.63 24.79
CA GLU A 159 18.46 -25.81 25.04
C GLU A 159 17.69 -25.64 26.35
N ILE A 160 16.35 -25.60 26.26
CA ILE A 160 15.47 -25.86 27.40
C ILE A 160 15.26 -27.37 27.41
N PRO A 161 15.66 -28.10 28.46
CA PRO A 161 15.49 -29.55 28.50
C PRO A 161 14.01 -29.90 28.63
N ALA A 162 13.51 -30.68 27.68
CA ALA A 162 12.21 -31.34 27.77
C ALA A 162 12.17 -32.21 29.03
N THR A 163 11.26 -31.92 29.95
CA THR A 163 10.93 -32.82 31.05
C THR A 163 9.66 -33.57 30.68
N ASP A 164 9.77 -34.89 30.65
CA ASP A 164 8.70 -35.85 30.40
C ASP A 164 7.47 -35.61 31.29
N VAL A 165 6.31 -35.42 30.68
CA VAL A 165 5.01 -35.57 31.35
C VAL A 165 4.32 -36.81 30.77
N PRO A 166 4.07 -37.86 31.57
CA PRO A 166 3.37 -39.05 31.10
C PRO A 166 1.86 -38.79 30.90
N PRO A 167 1.19 -39.48 29.96
CA PRO A 167 -0.22 -39.28 29.68
C PRO A 167 -1.06 -39.85 30.84
N THR A 168 -1.90 -39.01 31.45
CA THR A 168 -2.93 -39.48 32.37
C THR A 168 -4.21 -39.79 31.58
N GLU A 169 -4.72 -40.98 31.82
CA GLU A 169 -5.84 -41.63 31.17
C GLU A 169 -7.14 -40.83 31.28
N VAL A 170 -7.92 -40.85 30.20
CA VAL A 170 -9.28 -40.33 30.14
C VAL A 170 -10.24 -41.47 30.45
N PRO A 171 -11.08 -41.41 31.51
CA PRO A 171 -12.28 -42.23 31.55
C PRO A 171 -13.45 -41.41 31.01
N ALA A 172 -14.07 -41.94 29.96
CA ALA A 172 -15.38 -41.54 29.51
C ALA A 172 -16.42 -41.81 30.61
N THR A 173 -17.33 -40.86 30.85
CA THR A 173 -18.59 -41.16 31.52
C THR A 173 -19.73 -40.29 30.97
N ASP A 174 -20.70 -41.02 30.43
CA ASP A 174 -22.10 -40.77 30.11
C ASP A 174 -22.74 -39.38 30.31
N VAL A 175 -23.35 -38.93 29.21
CA VAL A 175 -24.39 -37.88 29.18
C VAL A 175 -25.77 -38.53 29.34
N PRO A 176 -26.64 -37.97 30.19
CA PRO A 176 -28.05 -37.79 29.81
C PRO A 176 -28.56 -36.35 30.05
N PRO A 177 -29.70 -35.98 29.44
CA PRO A 177 -29.96 -34.61 29.03
C PRO A 177 -30.85 -33.80 29.98
N THR A 178 -30.97 -32.51 29.63
CA THR A 178 -31.99 -31.51 30.02
C THR A 178 -31.72 -30.76 31.32
N GLU A 179 -31.36 -29.48 31.21
CA GLU A 179 -32.23 -28.36 31.57
C GLU A 179 -31.57 -27.02 31.21
N GLN A 180 -32.29 -26.22 30.44
CA GLN A 180 -32.02 -24.81 30.18
C GLN A 180 -32.50 -23.99 31.39
N PRO A 181 -31.67 -23.08 31.92
CA PRO A 181 -32.20 -21.86 32.51
C PRO A 181 -31.93 -20.68 31.58
N ALA A 182 -33.02 -20.04 31.16
CA ALA A 182 -33.02 -18.74 30.51
C ALA A 182 -32.67 -17.63 31.52
N ALA A 183 -31.91 -16.62 31.03
CA ALA A 183 -31.94 -15.19 31.34
C ALA A 183 -31.80 -14.76 32.83
N GLN A 184 -31.00 -13.76 33.23
CA GLN A 184 -30.76 -12.44 32.62
C GLN A 184 -29.70 -11.65 33.47
N PRO A 185 -29.43 -10.35 33.25
CA PRO A 185 -28.20 -9.80 32.64
C PRO A 185 -27.33 -8.94 33.59
N THR A 186 -26.05 -8.73 33.29
CA THR A 186 -25.35 -7.49 33.68
C THR A 186 -24.19 -7.13 32.74
N ALA A 187 -24.35 -5.98 32.08
CA ALA A 187 -23.35 -5.04 31.56
C ALA A 187 -22.50 -5.42 30.31
N ALA A 188 -23.13 -5.31 29.14
CA ALA A 188 -22.62 -4.41 28.09
C ALA A 188 -23.36 -3.05 28.27
N PRO A 189 -22.77 -1.89 27.94
CA PRO A 189 -22.31 -1.63 26.57
C PRO A 189 -20.92 -1.01 26.49
N ASP A 190 -20.24 -1.21 25.36
CA ASP A 190 -19.63 -0.06 24.72
C ASP A 190 -19.71 -0.18 23.19
N ALA A 191 -20.91 0.11 22.68
CA ALA A 191 -21.05 0.70 21.36
C ALA A 191 -20.72 2.18 21.54
N GLY A 192 -19.57 2.61 21.01
CA GLY A 192 -19.15 4.02 21.02
C GLY A 192 -18.53 4.48 22.35
N SER A 193 -17.41 3.89 22.76
CA SER A 193 -16.61 4.51 23.82
C SER A 193 -15.70 5.57 23.23
N SER A 194 -15.97 6.82 23.56
CA SER A 194 -14.99 7.90 23.54
C SER A 194 -13.94 7.71 24.65
N THR A 195 -13.41 6.50 24.80
CA THR A 195 -12.25 6.24 25.65
C THR A 195 -11.03 6.66 24.84
N SER A 196 -10.39 7.75 25.25
CA SER A 196 -9.11 8.12 24.66
C SER A 196 -8.15 6.94 24.82
N TYR A 197 -7.67 6.40 23.71
CA TYR A 197 -6.65 5.36 23.70
C TYR A 197 -5.36 5.87 24.35
N ASP A 198 -4.56 4.95 24.90
CA ASP A 198 -3.22 5.26 25.38
C ASP A 198 -2.40 5.89 24.22
N PRO A 199 -1.84 7.10 24.39
CA PRO A 199 -1.02 7.73 23.36
C PRO A 199 0.14 6.86 22.85
N ALA A 200 0.72 6.01 23.71
CA ALA A 200 1.78 5.09 23.28
C ALA A 200 1.25 4.00 22.34
N LEU A 201 0.05 3.48 22.61
CA LEU A 201 -0.62 2.52 21.74
C LEU A 201 -1.02 3.14 20.40
N VAL A 202 -1.49 4.40 20.43
CA VAL A 202 -1.83 5.15 19.21
C VAL A 202 -0.57 5.38 18.36
N ALA A 203 0.55 5.75 18.97
CA ALA A 203 1.82 5.94 18.26
C ALA A 203 2.36 4.63 17.65
N GLU A 204 2.25 3.51 18.36
CA GLU A 204 2.55 2.19 17.79
C GLU A 204 1.62 1.91 16.61
N GLY A 205 0.31 2.15 16.78
CA GLY A 205 -0.69 1.99 15.73
C GLY A 205 -0.39 2.80 14.48
N GLU A 206 0.00 4.06 14.64
CA GLU A 206 0.42 4.94 13.54
C GLU A 206 1.60 4.35 12.77
N SER A 207 2.59 3.80 13.46
CA SER A 207 3.77 3.20 12.82
C SER A 207 3.42 1.96 11.99
N GLN A 208 2.46 1.15 12.46
CA GLN A 208 2.00 -0.05 11.75
C GLN A 208 0.99 0.31 10.63
N PHE A 209 0.27 1.43 10.77
CA PHE A 209 -0.73 1.87 9.80
C PHE A 209 -0.12 2.25 8.44
N ILE A 210 1.19 2.48 8.34
CA ILE A 210 1.89 2.79 7.07
C ILE A 210 1.52 1.79 5.96
N LEU A 211 1.41 0.50 6.29
CA LEU A 211 1.02 -0.52 5.33
C LEU A 211 -0.44 -0.38 4.90
N CYS A 212 -1.34 -0.09 5.84
CA CYS A 212 -2.76 0.14 5.56
C CYS A 212 -2.96 1.43 4.74
N ALA A 213 -2.15 2.46 5.01
CA ALA A 213 -2.18 3.76 4.37
C ALA A 213 -1.88 3.70 2.87
N ALA A 214 -1.16 2.68 2.39
CA ALA A 214 -0.94 2.44 0.97
C ALA A 214 -2.26 2.45 0.16
N CYS A 215 -3.32 1.87 0.76
CA CYS A 215 -4.64 1.78 0.17
C CYS A 215 -5.63 2.77 0.79
N HIS A 216 -5.55 2.96 2.11
CA HIS A 216 -6.49 3.77 2.87
C HIS A 216 -6.08 5.24 3.04
N GLY A 217 -4.93 5.65 2.47
CA GLY A 217 -4.37 6.98 2.64
C GLY A 217 -3.73 7.18 4.01
N MET A 218 -2.73 8.06 4.10
CA MET A 218 -2.04 8.38 5.37
C MET A 218 -2.97 9.01 6.42
N ASP A 219 -4.02 9.67 5.97
CA ASP A 219 -5.06 10.25 6.81
C ASP A 219 -6.28 9.33 6.98
N GLY A 220 -6.25 8.12 6.41
CA GLY A 220 -7.35 7.16 6.48
C GLY A 220 -8.57 7.48 5.61
N HIS A 221 -8.56 8.54 4.78
CA HIS A 221 -9.73 8.92 3.98
C HIS A 221 -9.95 8.08 2.71
N GLY A 222 -9.09 7.09 2.49
CA GLY A 222 -9.14 6.22 1.33
C GLY A 222 -8.44 6.79 0.11
N VAL A 223 -8.00 5.90 -0.77
CA VAL A 223 -7.50 6.25 -2.10
C VAL A 223 -8.59 5.89 -3.12
N PRO A 224 -9.00 6.81 -4.02
CA PRO A 224 -10.03 6.53 -5.02
C PRO A 224 -9.76 5.27 -5.83
N ASN A 225 -10.77 4.39 -5.93
CA ASN A 225 -10.70 3.08 -6.60
C ASN A 225 -9.72 2.06 -5.98
N LEU A 226 -9.25 2.30 -4.75
CA LEU A 226 -8.36 1.38 -4.04
C LEU A 226 -8.91 1.06 -2.64
N GLY A 227 -8.54 1.81 -1.60
CA GLY A 227 -9.05 1.64 -0.24
C GLY A 227 -10.23 2.55 0.09
N LYS A 228 -11.10 2.08 0.98
CA LYS A 228 -12.24 2.86 1.50
C LYS A 228 -11.80 3.90 2.52
N ASP A 229 -12.59 4.97 2.67
CA ASP A 229 -12.51 5.87 3.83
C ASP A 229 -12.72 5.05 5.12
N LEU A 230 -11.80 5.18 6.07
CA LEU A 230 -11.83 4.57 7.40
C LEU A 230 -12.33 5.54 8.48
N VAL A 231 -12.20 6.84 8.23
CA VAL A 231 -12.50 7.93 9.17
C VAL A 231 -14.00 8.23 9.21
N ASN A 232 -14.64 8.32 8.04
CA ASN A 232 -16.07 8.60 7.89
C ASN A 232 -16.90 7.33 7.62
N SER A 233 -16.40 6.19 8.09
CA SER A 233 -16.95 4.89 7.72
C SER A 233 -17.98 4.40 8.72
N GLU A 234 -19.24 4.25 8.29
CA GLU A 234 -20.28 3.59 9.09
C GLU A 234 -19.88 2.15 9.45
N PHE A 235 -19.14 1.46 8.58
CA PHE A 235 -18.64 0.12 8.83
C PHE A 235 -17.62 0.12 9.97
N VAL A 236 -16.61 0.99 9.93
CA VAL A 236 -15.61 1.08 11.01
C VAL A 236 -16.27 1.54 12.30
N ALA A 237 -17.10 2.58 12.25
CA ALA A 237 -17.79 3.15 13.42
C ALA A 237 -18.79 2.18 14.06
N GLY A 238 -19.43 1.31 13.26
CA GLY A 238 -20.44 0.36 13.71
C GLY A 238 -19.89 -0.91 14.36
N LEU A 239 -18.60 -1.21 14.16
CA LEU A 239 -17.95 -2.37 14.75
C LEU A 239 -17.28 -2.02 16.08
N THR A 240 -17.28 -2.96 17.02
CA THR A 240 -16.37 -2.95 18.18
C THR A 240 -14.93 -3.20 17.72
N ASP A 241 -13.94 -2.89 18.57
CA ASP A 241 -12.53 -3.12 18.22
C ASP A 241 -12.22 -4.61 18.01
N GLN A 242 -12.88 -5.50 18.75
CA GLN A 242 -12.73 -6.94 18.55
C GLN A 242 -13.30 -7.40 17.19
N GLU A 243 -14.46 -6.89 16.80
CA GLU A 243 -15.04 -7.24 15.50
C GLU A 243 -14.22 -6.66 14.34
N LEU A 244 -13.65 -5.46 14.51
CA LEU A 244 -12.75 -4.87 13.52
C LEU A 244 -11.42 -5.62 13.45
N LEU A 245 -10.87 -6.10 14.58
CA LEU A 245 -9.71 -6.98 14.63
C LEU A 245 -9.98 -8.28 13.85
N ASP A 246 -11.10 -8.94 14.12
CA ASP A 246 -11.47 -10.18 13.45
C ASP A 246 -11.65 -9.97 11.93
N PHE A 247 -12.22 -8.83 11.54
CA PHE A 247 -12.30 -8.45 10.14
C PHE A 247 -10.92 -8.23 9.52
N ILE A 248 -10.03 -7.46 10.15
CA ILE A 248 -8.68 -7.17 9.61
C ILE A 248 -7.85 -8.45 9.50
N LYS A 249 -7.97 -9.39 10.44
CA LYS A 249 -7.24 -10.67 10.41
C LYS A 249 -7.52 -11.51 9.17
N VAL A 250 -8.73 -11.42 8.63
CA VAL A 250 -9.14 -12.17 7.43
C VAL A 250 -9.10 -11.30 6.18
N GLY A 251 -9.36 -10.00 6.33
CA GLY A 251 -9.55 -9.08 5.22
C GLY A 251 -10.91 -9.28 4.53
N ARG A 252 -11.04 -8.74 3.33
CA ARG A 252 -12.21 -8.92 2.46
C ARG A 252 -11.76 -9.23 1.04
N PRO A 253 -11.95 -10.47 0.56
CA PRO A 253 -11.44 -10.84 -0.74
C PRO A 253 -12.26 -10.27 -1.89
N ILE A 254 -11.71 -10.28 -3.10
CA ILE A 254 -12.40 -9.78 -4.31
C ILE A 254 -13.72 -10.50 -4.63
N TRP A 255 -13.84 -11.78 -4.27
CA TRP A 255 -15.06 -12.58 -4.51
C TRP A 255 -16.10 -12.44 -3.39
N ASP A 256 -15.79 -11.72 -2.31
CA ASP A 256 -16.76 -11.47 -1.25
C ASP A 256 -17.88 -10.57 -1.80
N PRO A 257 -19.16 -10.95 -1.66
CA PRO A 257 -20.28 -10.19 -2.24
C PRO A 257 -20.46 -8.80 -1.62
N ALA A 258 -19.91 -8.54 -0.43
CA ALA A 258 -19.88 -7.23 0.19
C ALA A 258 -18.60 -6.43 -0.14
N ASN A 259 -17.70 -6.97 -0.98
CA ASN A 259 -16.63 -6.19 -1.57
C ASN A 259 -17.21 -5.23 -2.63
N THR A 260 -17.15 -3.93 -2.34
CA THR A 260 -17.66 -2.88 -3.21
C THR A 260 -16.58 -2.10 -3.96
N THR A 261 -15.29 -2.37 -3.70
CA THR A 261 -14.17 -1.74 -4.42
C THR A 261 -13.76 -2.56 -5.64
N GLY A 262 -14.05 -3.87 -5.63
CA GLY A 262 -13.49 -4.80 -6.63
C GLY A 262 -11.99 -5.03 -6.44
N VAL A 263 -11.44 -4.61 -5.30
CA VAL A 263 -10.03 -4.76 -4.91
C VAL A 263 -9.97 -5.57 -3.62
N ASP A 264 -9.03 -6.50 -3.54
CA ASP A 264 -8.80 -7.31 -2.36
C ASP A 264 -8.33 -6.43 -1.19
N MET A 265 -8.99 -6.54 -0.04
CA MET A 265 -8.39 -6.11 1.23
C MET A 265 -7.73 -7.34 1.84
N PRO A 266 -6.40 -7.50 1.73
CA PRO A 266 -5.74 -8.72 2.17
C PRO A 266 -5.79 -8.85 3.69
N ALA A 267 -5.71 -10.10 4.16
CA ALA A 267 -5.55 -10.43 5.57
C ALA A 267 -4.40 -9.62 6.18
N LYS A 268 -4.68 -8.98 7.33
CA LYS A 268 -3.74 -8.13 8.09
C LYS A 268 -3.09 -7.02 7.25
N GLY A 269 -3.82 -6.47 6.27
CA GLY A 269 -3.31 -5.43 5.39
C GLY A 269 -2.15 -5.89 4.50
N GLY A 270 -1.97 -7.20 4.32
CA GLY A 270 -0.88 -7.76 3.51
C GLY A 270 0.37 -8.14 4.32
N ASN A 271 0.38 -7.91 5.64
CA ASN A 271 1.46 -8.37 6.52
C ASN A 271 1.02 -9.58 7.36
N PRO A 272 1.32 -10.82 6.92
CA PRO A 272 0.94 -12.02 7.67
C PRO A 272 1.58 -12.10 9.07
N ALA A 273 2.70 -11.40 9.29
CA ALA A 273 3.43 -11.38 10.56
C ALA A 273 2.83 -10.43 11.61
N MET A 274 1.87 -9.56 11.26
CA MET A 274 1.20 -8.71 12.26
C MET A 274 0.53 -9.56 13.36
N THR A 275 0.80 -9.21 14.60
CA THR A 275 0.17 -9.79 15.78
C THR A 275 -1.20 -9.15 16.05
N ASP A 276 -2.04 -9.82 16.83
CA ASP A 276 -3.35 -9.27 17.22
C ASP A 276 -3.18 -7.95 17.99
N ASP A 277 -2.16 -7.84 18.86
CA ASP A 277 -1.85 -6.61 19.60
C ASP A 277 -1.45 -5.45 18.67
N GLN A 278 -0.67 -5.73 17.62
CA GLN A 278 -0.32 -4.70 16.62
C GLN A 278 -1.56 -4.26 15.82
N ILE A 279 -2.47 -5.18 15.49
CA ILE A 279 -3.72 -4.82 14.80
C ILE A 279 -4.62 -3.99 15.73
N LEU A 280 -4.68 -4.31 17.03
CA LEU A 280 -5.40 -3.51 18.02
C LEU A 280 -4.79 -2.11 18.17
N ALA A 281 -3.46 -1.98 18.11
CA ALA A 281 -2.79 -0.68 18.06
C ALA A 281 -3.21 0.12 16.82
N VAL A 282 -3.24 -0.50 15.64
CA VAL A 282 -3.73 0.13 14.40
C VAL A 282 -5.19 0.57 14.54
N ILE A 283 -6.05 -0.26 15.15
CA ILE A 283 -7.45 0.08 15.39
C ILE A 283 -7.55 1.30 16.32
N ALA A 284 -6.78 1.33 17.41
CA ALA A 284 -6.69 2.49 18.30
C ALA A 284 -6.34 3.76 17.53
N TYR A 285 -5.36 3.71 16.63
CA TYR A 285 -4.99 4.82 15.76
C TYR A 285 -6.13 5.26 14.82
N ILE A 286 -6.76 4.32 14.09
CA ILE A 286 -7.91 4.61 13.20
C ILE A 286 -9.05 5.32 13.95
N ARG A 287 -9.29 4.91 15.20
CA ARG A 287 -10.31 5.52 16.06
C ARG A 287 -9.95 6.96 16.43
N THR A 288 -8.68 7.27 16.63
CA THR A 288 -8.25 8.67 16.86
C THR A 288 -8.40 9.56 15.62
N LEU A 289 -8.17 9.02 14.41
CA LEU A 289 -8.46 9.75 13.17
C LEU A 289 -9.95 10.11 13.07
N SER A 290 -10.82 9.17 13.45
CA SER A 290 -12.28 9.35 13.41
C SER A 290 -12.79 10.34 14.47
N ALA A 291 -12.09 10.46 15.61
CA ALA A 291 -12.47 11.33 16.72
C ALA A 291 -11.99 12.80 16.57
N GLY A 292 -11.09 13.08 15.63
CA GLY A 292 -10.53 14.41 15.39
C GLY A 292 -11.38 15.34 14.51
N GLN A 293 -12.61 14.94 14.16
CA GLN A 293 -13.56 15.71 13.33
C GLN A 293 -14.59 16.49 14.14
#